data_AF-A0A7K6URM1-F1
#
_entry.id   AF-A0A7K6URM1-F1
#
_cell.length_a   1.000
_cell.length_b   1.000
_cell.length_c   1.000
_cell.angle_alpha   90.00
_cell.angle_beta   90.00
_cell.angle_gamma   90.00
#
_symmetry.space_group_name_H-M   'P 1'
#
loop_
_entity.id
_entity.type
_entity.pdbx_description
1 polymer ?
#
loop_
_entity_poly.entity_id
_entity_poly.type
_entity_poly.pdbx_seq_one_letter_code
_entity_poly.pdbx_strand_id
1 'polypeptide(L)'
;MAMPPSSCPHRLLPLFLGLFQCTLLLFFTLFVTYDEPSAQAEDTNLVANQVYSTFPFFQDIQVMLVVGLGLLLTFLPHYGFSALTHNFLLLNFSMQWALVLQGLLHHFHHGQIHLDLHKLLTSEFAAVTVLISVGAILGRASPCQLLVMATCEIPIYLASEWVIVTCLGTLDVGGTITIHIFSCYFGLGVSKALFRATQQPLHPKETPTPRSDLMSLVGTLILWVFWPSFVAVLCQPGDAQHRAILNTLLAMSASAITTVVFSSLLERDGKLSPGHLQTGSLAGGVAIGVVADM
;
A
#
# COMPACT_ATOMS: atom_id res chain seq x y z
N MET A 1 29.24 -6.96 -31.64
CA MET A 1 27.92 -7.12 -32.29
C MET A 1 26.88 -6.88 -31.22
N ALA A 2 26.31 -5.66 -31.16
CA ALA A 2 25.29 -5.32 -30.18
C ALA A 2 23.99 -6.05 -30.56
N MET A 3 23.43 -6.84 -29.65
CA MET A 3 22.09 -7.40 -29.86
C MET A 3 21.10 -6.24 -29.95
N PRO A 4 20.16 -6.24 -30.92
CA PRO A 4 19.12 -5.23 -30.97
C PRO A 4 18.29 -5.30 -29.67
N PRO A 5 17.80 -4.16 -29.15
CA PRO A 5 16.95 -4.17 -27.96
C PRO A 5 15.73 -5.04 -28.26
N SER A 6 15.48 -6.02 -27.39
CA SER A 6 14.26 -6.83 -27.43
C SER A 6 13.07 -5.88 -27.37
N SER A 7 12.39 -5.75 -28.51
CA SER A 7 11.17 -4.97 -28.67
C SER A 7 10.07 -5.61 -27.84
N CYS A 8 9.96 -5.25 -26.56
CA CYS A 8 8.71 -5.41 -25.85
C CYS A 8 7.68 -4.57 -26.64
N PRO A 9 6.63 -5.18 -27.24
CA PRO A 9 5.78 -4.43 -28.15
C PRO A 9 5.14 -3.25 -27.42
N HIS A 10 5.37 -2.03 -27.89
CA HIS A 10 4.75 -0.79 -27.39
C HIS A 10 3.21 -0.88 -27.24
N ARG A 11 2.58 -1.89 -27.85
CA ARG A 11 1.14 -2.15 -27.83
C ARG A 11 0.67 -3.05 -26.68
N LEU A 12 1.55 -3.79 -26.00
CA LEU A 12 1.15 -4.75 -24.96
C LEU A 12 0.54 -4.09 -23.73
N LEU A 13 1.22 -3.06 -23.18
CA LEU A 13 0.75 -2.34 -22.00
C LEU A 13 -0.63 -1.70 -22.22
N PRO A 14 -0.86 -0.89 -23.26
CA PRO A 14 -2.18 -0.28 -23.48
C PRO A 14 -3.25 -1.34 -23.82
N LEU A 15 -2.90 -2.41 -24.53
CA LEU A 15 -3.84 -3.51 -24.80
C LEU A 15 -4.25 -4.21 -23.51
N PHE A 16 -3.28 -4.57 -22.65
CA PHE A 16 -3.54 -5.23 -21.38
C PHE A 16 -4.42 -4.37 -20.47
N LEU A 17 -4.06 -3.09 -20.27
CA LEU A 17 -4.84 -2.18 -19.44
C LEU A 17 -6.22 -1.90 -20.03
N GLY A 18 -6.33 -1.77 -21.36
CA GLY A 18 -7.61 -1.59 -22.04
C GLY A 18 -8.54 -2.80 -21.87
N LEU A 19 -8.03 -4.01 -22.10
CA LEU A 19 -8.80 -5.24 -21.88
C LEU A 19 -9.19 -5.43 -20.42
N PHE A 20 -8.28 -5.16 -19.49
CA PHE A 20 -8.54 -5.19 -18.05
C PHE A 20 -9.68 -4.22 -17.70
N GLN A 21 -9.60 -2.96 -18.13
CA GLN A 21 -10.64 -1.97 -17.83
C GLN A 21 -11.98 -2.31 -18.48
N CYS A 22 -12.00 -2.80 -19.72
CA CYS A 22 -13.24 -3.25 -20.36
C CYS A 22 -13.88 -4.41 -19.60
N THR A 23 -13.07 -5.36 -19.13
CA THR A 23 -13.55 -6.51 -18.33
C THR A 23 -14.09 -6.05 -16.99
N LEU A 24 -13.41 -5.11 -16.33
CA LEU A 24 -13.87 -4.51 -15.07
C LEU A 24 -15.18 -3.75 -15.25
N LEU A 25 -15.30 -2.93 -16.29
CA LEU A 25 -16.54 -2.21 -16.55
C LEU A 25 -17.72 -3.17 -16.76
N LEU A 26 -17.50 -4.25 -17.51
CA LEU A 26 -18.51 -5.30 -17.68
C LEU A 26 -18.84 -6.00 -16.36
N PHE A 27 -17.83 -6.27 -15.54
CA PHE A 27 -18.04 -6.88 -14.22
C PHE A 27 -18.88 -5.96 -13.31
N PHE A 28 -18.53 -4.67 -13.25
CA PHE A 28 -19.25 -3.70 -12.43
C PHE A 28 -20.69 -3.51 -12.91
N THR A 29 -20.92 -3.42 -14.21
CA THR A 29 -22.28 -3.23 -14.74
C THR A 29 -23.18 -4.44 -14.51
N LEU A 30 -22.61 -5.65 -14.47
CA LEU A 30 -23.38 -6.88 -14.28
C LEU A 30 -23.56 -7.27 -12.81
N PHE A 31 -22.57 -7.00 -11.96
CA PHE A 31 -22.50 -7.58 -10.63
C PHE A 31 -22.40 -6.57 -9.49
N VAL A 32 -22.11 -5.28 -9.73
CA VAL A 32 -21.90 -4.31 -8.65
C VAL A 32 -23.11 -3.39 -8.50
N THR A 33 -23.63 -3.31 -7.28
CA THR A 33 -24.69 -2.38 -6.85
C THR A 33 -24.18 -1.51 -5.71
N TYR A 34 -24.88 -0.42 -5.41
CA TYR A 34 -24.62 0.38 -4.20
C TYR A 34 -25.57 -0.05 -3.09
N ASP A 35 -25.17 0.12 -1.84
CA ASP A 35 -26.10 0.00 -0.72
C ASP A 35 -27.15 1.12 -0.83
N GLU A 36 -28.38 0.75 -1.17
CA GLU A 36 -29.52 1.66 -1.09
C GLU A 36 -30.02 1.67 0.37
N PRO A 37 -30.06 2.83 1.04
CA PRO A 37 -30.69 2.90 2.36
C PRO A 37 -32.17 2.49 2.21
N SER A 38 -32.63 1.59 3.08
CA SER A 38 -34.06 1.35 3.23
C SER A 38 -34.77 2.69 3.42
N ALA A 39 -35.97 2.85 2.84
CA ALA A 39 -36.72 4.10 2.82
C ALA A 39 -37.17 4.65 4.20
N GLN A 40 -36.59 4.16 5.30
CA GLN A 40 -36.80 4.61 6.66
C GLN A 40 -35.80 5.72 7.02
N ALA A 41 -36.31 6.82 7.58
CA ALA A 41 -35.51 8.01 7.89
C ALA A 41 -34.41 7.77 8.94
N GLU A 42 -34.53 6.73 9.79
CA GLU A 42 -33.48 6.34 10.74
C GLU A 42 -32.26 5.73 10.04
N ASP A 43 -32.47 4.90 9.00
CA ASP A 43 -31.39 4.28 8.23
C ASP A 43 -30.61 5.32 7.42
N THR A 44 -31.29 6.32 6.85
CA THR A 44 -30.63 7.42 6.13
C THR A 44 -29.68 8.22 7.03
N ASN A 45 -30.07 8.47 8.28
CA ASN A 45 -29.21 9.17 9.24
C ASN A 45 -28.01 8.32 9.67
N LEU A 46 -28.18 7.00 9.81
CA LEU A 46 -27.10 6.07 10.15
C LEU A 46 -26.06 5.98 9.02
N VAL A 47 -26.51 5.80 7.76
CA VAL A 47 -25.61 5.76 6.59
C VAL A 47 -24.86 7.08 6.43
N ALA A 48 -25.55 8.22 6.58
CA ALA A 48 -24.90 9.53 6.54
C ALA A 48 -23.82 9.65 7.64
N ASN A 49 -24.13 9.24 8.87
CA ASN A 49 -23.19 9.27 10.00
C ASN A 49 -21.97 8.36 9.77
N GLN A 50 -22.14 7.22 9.09
CA GLN A 50 -21.02 6.32 8.75
C GLN A 50 -20.10 6.93 7.69
N VAL A 51 -20.66 7.57 6.66
CA VAL A 51 -19.85 8.30 5.66
C VAL A 51 -19.10 9.46 6.33
N TYR A 52 -19.76 10.27 7.16
CA TYR A 52 -19.11 11.40 7.84
C TYR A 52 -17.99 10.98 8.80
N SER A 53 -18.10 9.80 9.42
CA SER A 53 -17.06 9.28 10.31
C SER A 53 -15.89 8.64 9.57
N THR A 54 -16.15 7.92 8.47
CA THR A 54 -15.12 7.13 7.77
C THR A 54 -14.40 7.91 6.67
N PHE A 55 -15.11 8.84 6.00
CA PHE A 55 -14.54 9.57 4.86
C PHE A 55 -13.27 10.37 5.17
N PRO A 56 -13.10 11.02 6.35
CA PRO A 56 -11.85 11.68 6.70
C PRO A 56 -10.66 10.70 6.74
N PHE A 57 -10.82 9.53 7.36
CA PHE A 57 -9.79 8.49 7.37
C PHE A 57 -9.47 8.01 5.95
N PHE A 58 -10.50 7.83 5.12
CA PHE A 58 -10.31 7.48 3.72
C PHE A 58 -9.47 8.53 2.98
N GLN A 59 -9.77 9.82 3.15
CA GLN A 59 -8.98 10.90 2.53
C GLN A 59 -7.52 10.88 2.99
N ASP A 60 -7.27 10.68 4.28
CA ASP A 60 -5.91 10.57 4.83
C ASP A 60 -5.15 9.42 4.15
N ILE A 61 -5.79 8.25 4.01
CA ILE A 61 -5.22 7.08 3.33
C ILE A 61 -4.97 7.38 1.84
N GLN A 62 -5.87 8.08 1.15
CA GLN A 62 -5.63 8.51 -0.24
C GLN A 62 -4.35 9.36 -0.36
N VAL A 63 -4.17 10.31 0.55
CA VAL A 63 -2.96 11.16 0.56
C VAL A 63 -1.72 10.32 0.86
N MET A 64 -1.80 9.37 1.79
CA MET A 64 -0.70 8.42 2.06
C MET A 64 -0.32 7.62 0.82
N LEU A 65 -1.27 7.01 0.13
CA LEU A 65 -0.98 6.08 -0.96
C LEU A 65 -0.58 6.78 -2.26
N VAL A 66 -1.26 7.86 -2.63
CA VAL A 66 -1.00 8.57 -3.88
C VAL A 66 0.22 9.48 -3.76
N VAL A 67 0.30 10.25 -2.68
CA VAL A 67 1.32 11.30 -2.52
C VAL A 67 2.46 10.83 -1.63
N GLY A 68 2.15 10.35 -0.42
CA GLY A 68 3.14 9.95 0.58
C GLY A 68 4.08 8.86 0.06
N LEU A 69 3.53 7.69 -0.27
CA LEU A 69 4.28 6.55 -0.77
C LEU A 69 4.90 6.83 -2.14
N GLY A 70 4.16 7.50 -3.03
CA GLY A 70 4.66 7.92 -4.33
C GLY A 70 5.93 8.78 -4.23
N LEU A 71 5.94 9.78 -3.34
CA LEU A 71 7.10 10.63 -3.08
C LEU A 71 8.21 9.91 -2.31
N LEU A 72 7.90 9.07 -1.33
CA LEU A 72 8.89 8.28 -0.58
C LEU A 72 9.81 7.50 -1.54
N LEU A 73 9.23 6.89 -2.58
CA LEU A 73 9.96 6.09 -3.59
C LEU A 73 10.79 6.93 -4.58
N THR A 74 10.76 8.27 -4.48
CA THR A 74 11.53 9.17 -5.38
C THR A 74 12.98 9.39 -4.95
N PHE A 75 13.46 8.71 -3.90
CA PHE A 75 14.86 8.80 -3.45
C PHE A 75 15.86 8.44 -4.58
N LEU A 76 15.44 7.60 -5.54
CA LEU A 76 16.15 7.31 -6.78
C LEU A 76 16.03 8.48 -7.79
N PRO A 77 17.08 9.31 -7.95
CA PRO A 77 16.99 10.60 -8.66
C PRO A 77 16.60 10.45 -10.14
N HIS A 78 17.00 9.35 -10.78
CA HIS A 78 16.73 9.10 -12.20
C HIS A 78 15.47 8.24 -12.43
N TYR A 79 14.76 7.87 -11.36
CA TYR A 79 13.56 7.03 -11.43
C TYR A 79 12.34 7.70 -10.79
N GLY A 80 12.45 8.91 -10.22
CA GLY A 80 11.35 9.57 -9.49
C GLY A 80 10.03 9.69 -10.26
N PHE A 81 10.06 10.07 -11.55
CA PHE A 81 8.85 10.13 -12.37
C PHE A 81 8.22 8.74 -12.57
N SER A 82 9.04 7.74 -12.83
CA SER A 82 8.60 6.35 -12.98
C SER A 82 8.07 5.80 -11.66
N ALA A 83 8.71 6.10 -10.52
CA ALA A 83 8.25 5.71 -9.19
C ALA A 83 6.83 6.24 -8.92
N LEU A 84 6.60 7.55 -9.12
CA LEU A 84 5.27 8.17 -8.97
C LEU A 84 4.23 7.56 -9.91
N THR A 85 4.57 7.43 -11.19
CA THR A 85 3.64 6.93 -12.21
C THR A 85 3.30 5.46 -12.00
N HIS A 86 4.29 4.63 -11.69
CA HIS A 86 4.07 3.20 -11.42
C HIS A 86 3.31 3.00 -10.11
N ASN A 87 3.61 3.77 -9.05
CA ASN A 87 2.85 3.74 -7.81
C ASN A 87 1.37 4.06 -8.06
N PHE A 88 1.08 5.14 -8.79
CA PHE A 88 -0.28 5.51 -9.13
C PHE A 88 -1.00 4.47 -9.99
N LEU A 89 -0.32 3.94 -11.02
CA LEU A 89 -0.85 2.88 -11.87
C LEU A 89 -1.19 1.62 -11.07
N LEU A 90 -0.25 1.16 -10.23
CA LEU A 90 -0.41 -0.07 -9.46
C LEU A 90 -1.44 0.07 -8.35
N LEU A 91 -1.56 1.23 -7.72
CA LEU A 91 -2.62 1.50 -6.75
C LEU A 91 -3.99 1.29 -7.40
N ASN A 92 -4.25 1.97 -8.52
CA ASN A 92 -5.53 1.90 -9.21
C ASN A 92 -5.81 0.52 -9.80
N PHE A 93 -4.80 -0.14 -10.37
CA PHE A 93 -4.95 -1.49 -10.92
C PHE A 93 -5.23 -2.51 -9.81
N SER A 94 -4.42 -2.51 -8.76
CA SER A 94 -4.48 -3.53 -7.70
C SER A 94 -5.73 -3.38 -6.84
N MET A 95 -6.16 -2.15 -6.57
CA MET A 95 -7.42 -1.88 -5.85
C MET A 95 -8.62 -2.43 -6.63
N GLN A 96 -8.73 -2.13 -7.92
CA GLN A 96 -9.83 -2.66 -8.74
C GLN A 96 -9.77 -4.19 -8.86
N TRP A 97 -8.57 -4.76 -8.97
CA TRP A 97 -8.40 -6.21 -9.01
C TRP A 97 -8.79 -6.88 -7.69
N ALA A 98 -8.38 -6.31 -6.55
CA ALA A 98 -8.75 -6.78 -5.23
C ALA A 98 -10.26 -6.70 -5.01
N LEU A 99 -10.91 -5.61 -5.41
CA LEU A 99 -12.34 -5.43 -5.27
C LEU A 99 -13.13 -6.53 -6.00
N VAL A 100 -12.72 -6.88 -7.23
CA VAL A 100 -13.34 -7.98 -7.98
C VAL A 100 -13.17 -9.31 -7.26
N LEU A 101 -11.95 -9.62 -6.82
CA LEU A 101 -11.67 -10.90 -6.16
C LEU A 101 -12.38 -11.01 -4.81
N GLN A 102 -12.33 -9.98 -3.97
CA GLN A 102 -13.06 -9.93 -2.70
C GLN A 102 -14.57 -10.05 -2.94
N GLY A 103 -15.08 -9.34 -3.95
CA GLY A 103 -16.48 -9.41 -4.38
C GLY A 103 -16.91 -10.83 -4.76
N LEU A 104 -16.11 -11.51 -5.57
CA LEU A 104 -16.38 -12.89 -6.01
C LEU A 104 -16.25 -13.92 -4.88
N LEU A 105 -15.30 -13.75 -3.96
CA LEU A 105 -14.98 -14.73 -2.92
C LEU A 105 -15.85 -14.61 -1.67
N HIS A 106 -16.14 -13.38 -1.24
CA HIS A 106 -16.70 -13.12 0.09
C HIS A 106 -18.03 -12.39 0.08
N HIS A 107 -18.39 -11.72 -1.02
CA HIS A 107 -19.53 -10.81 -1.05
C HIS A 107 -20.51 -11.08 -2.19
N PHE A 108 -20.41 -12.25 -2.82
CA PHE A 108 -21.30 -12.67 -3.89
C PHE A 108 -22.59 -13.26 -3.30
N HIS A 109 -23.44 -12.40 -2.74
CA HIS A 109 -24.76 -12.78 -2.24
C HIS A 109 -25.83 -12.45 -3.29
N HIS A 110 -26.66 -13.44 -3.63
CA HIS A 110 -27.74 -13.29 -4.64
C HIS A 110 -27.29 -12.80 -6.03
N GLY A 111 -26.01 -12.98 -6.38
CA GLY A 111 -25.47 -12.56 -7.67
C GLY A 111 -25.05 -11.09 -7.74
N GLN A 112 -25.02 -10.37 -6.61
CA GLN A 112 -24.63 -8.95 -6.56
C GLN A 112 -23.60 -8.68 -5.46
N ILE A 113 -22.71 -7.73 -5.72
CA ILE A 113 -21.69 -7.20 -4.83
C ILE A 113 -22.07 -5.78 -4.48
N HIS A 114 -22.37 -5.54 -3.21
CA HIS A 114 -22.78 -4.22 -2.75
C HIS A 114 -21.52 -3.41 -2.43
N LEU A 115 -21.34 -2.25 -3.06
CA LEU A 115 -20.17 -1.41 -2.90
C LEU A 115 -20.40 -0.36 -1.82
N ASP A 116 -19.51 -0.35 -0.82
CA ASP A 116 -19.44 0.66 0.23
C ASP A 116 -17.98 1.14 0.42
N LEU A 117 -17.80 2.16 1.27
CA LEU A 117 -16.49 2.73 1.54
C LEU A 117 -15.56 1.72 2.26
N HIS A 118 -16.12 0.82 3.05
CA HIS A 118 -15.36 -0.19 3.79
C HIS A 118 -14.72 -1.21 2.83
N LYS A 119 -15.47 -1.75 1.88
CA LYS A 119 -14.96 -2.67 0.83
C LYS A 119 -13.93 -2.00 -0.08
N LEU A 120 -14.09 -0.70 -0.31
CA LEU A 120 -13.08 0.07 -1.04
C LEU A 120 -11.79 0.16 -0.22
N LEU A 121 -11.86 0.48 1.07
CA LEU A 121 -10.71 0.53 1.97
C LEU A 121 -9.99 -0.82 2.08
N THR A 122 -10.72 -1.94 2.24
CA THR A 122 -10.10 -3.28 2.28
C THR A 122 -9.44 -3.65 0.95
N SER A 123 -9.99 -3.17 -0.18
CA SER A 123 -9.36 -3.34 -1.50
C SER A 123 -8.12 -2.47 -1.67
N GLU A 124 -8.10 -1.27 -1.06
CA GLU A 124 -6.92 -0.42 -1.02
C GLU A 124 -5.81 -1.02 -0.17
N PHE A 125 -6.13 -1.66 0.96
CA PHE A 125 -5.16 -2.36 1.79
C PHE A 125 -4.50 -3.55 1.06
N ALA A 126 -5.28 -4.29 0.27
CA ALA A 126 -4.71 -5.26 -0.67
C ALA A 126 -3.80 -4.58 -1.71
N ALA A 127 -4.15 -3.40 -2.23
CA ALA A 127 -3.28 -2.65 -3.13
C ALA A 127 -1.99 -2.18 -2.44
N VAL A 128 -2.04 -1.79 -1.16
CA VAL A 128 -0.86 -1.41 -0.36
C VAL A 128 0.16 -2.55 -0.35
N THR A 129 -0.28 -3.80 -0.29
CA THR A 129 0.65 -4.93 -0.25
C THR A 129 1.55 -4.94 -1.47
N VAL A 130 0.97 -4.73 -2.65
CA VAL A 130 1.69 -4.65 -3.92
C VAL A 130 2.66 -3.46 -3.93
N LEU A 131 2.22 -2.29 -3.46
CA LEU A 131 3.06 -1.09 -3.45
C LEU A 131 4.29 -1.26 -2.54
N ILE A 132 4.14 -1.93 -1.39
CA ILE A 132 5.26 -2.29 -0.51
C ILE A 132 6.19 -3.30 -1.21
N SER A 133 5.63 -4.37 -1.81
CA SER A 133 6.39 -5.40 -2.53
C SER A 133 7.23 -4.81 -3.68
N VAL A 134 6.71 -3.81 -4.39
CA VAL A 134 7.44 -3.09 -5.45
C VAL A 134 8.69 -2.41 -4.93
N GLY A 135 8.71 -1.96 -3.67
CA GLY A 135 9.90 -1.38 -3.04
C GLY A 135 11.14 -2.27 -3.17
N ALA A 136 10.98 -3.60 -3.10
CA ALA A 136 12.09 -4.57 -3.19
C ALA A 136 12.66 -4.75 -4.62
N ILE A 137 11.94 -4.29 -5.64
CA ILE A 137 12.32 -4.39 -7.05
C ILE A 137 12.28 -3.04 -7.79
N LEU A 138 12.18 -1.94 -7.03
CA LEU A 138 12.06 -0.59 -7.53
C LEU A 138 13.20 -0.26 -8.50
N GLY A 139 12.87 0.34 -9.64
CA GLY A 139 13.86 0.70 -10.66
C GLY A 139 14.37 -0.45 -11.53
N ARG A 140 14.00 -1.70 -11.23
CA ARG A 140 14.55 -2.90 -11.90
C ARG A 140 13.53 -3.71 -12.70
N ALA A 141 12.24 -3.38 -12.57
CA ALA A 141 11.15 -4.02 -13.31
C ALA A 141 10.41 -3.04 -14.22
N SER A 142 9.97 -3.54 -15.38
CA SER A 142 9.13 -2.80 -16.33
C SER A 142 7.67 -2.72 -15.84
N PRO A 143 6.86 -1.75 -16.33
CA PRO A 143 5.44 -1.64 -15.95
C PRO A 143 4.66 -2.94 -16.15
N CYS A 144 4.91 -3.66 -17.24
CA CYS A 144 4.25 -4.94 -17.50
C CYS A 144 4.62 -6.00 -16.45
N GLN A 145 5.88 -6.08 -16.03
CA GLN A 145 6.31 -7.01 -14.98
C GLN A 145 5.68 -6.66 -13.63
N LEU A 146 5.55 -5.37 -13.33
CA LEU A 146 4.88 -4.90 -12.11
C LEU A 146 3.39 -5.26 -12.12
N LEU A 147 2.69 -5.13 -13.25
CA LEU A 147 1.29 -5.53 -13.39
C LEU A 147 1.10 -7.05 -13.26
N VAL A 148 2.02 -7.84 -13.82
CA VAL A 148 2.02 -9.30 -13.62
C VAL A 148 2.22 -9.65 -12.15
N MET A 149 3.18 -8.99 -11.47
CA MET A 149 3.39 -9.17 -10.03
C MET A 149 2.11 -8.86 -9.25
N ALA A 150 1.48 -7.70 -9.49
CA ALA A 150 0.23 -7.30 -8.84
C ALA A 150 -0.91 -8.30 -9.07
N THR A 151 -1.05 -8.80 -10.31
CA THR A 151 -2.08 -9.78 -10.67
C THR A 151 -1.93 -11.08 -9.88
N CYS A 152 -0.70 -11.52 -9.64
CA CYS A 152 -0.39 -12.72 -8.87
C CYS A 152 -0.42 -12.50 -7.35
N GLU A 153 0.07 -11.35 -6.88
CA GLU A 153 0.21 -11.04 -5.46
C GLU A 153 -1.16 -10.91 -4.77
N ILE A 154 -2.11 -10.20 -5.38
CA ILE A 154 -3.42 -9.93 -4.76
C ILE A 154 -4.17 -11.22 -4.37
N PRO A 155 -4.34 -12.24 -5.23
CA PRO A 155 -4.94 -13.51 -4.80
C PRO A 155 -4.20 -14.20 -3.65
N ILE A 156 -2.87 -14.13 -3.63
CA ILE A 156 -2.04 -14.75 -2.59
C ILE A 156 -2.20 -13.99 -1.27
N TYR A 157 -2.26 -12.65 -1.33
CA TYR A 157 -2.57 -11.81 -0.18
C TYR A 157 -3.94 -12.18 0.40
N LEU A 158 -5.00 -12.19 -0.41
CA LEU A 158 -6.35 -12.49 0.07
C LEU A 158 -6.45 -13.88 0.72
N ALA A 159 -5.80 -14.89 0.12
CA ALA A 159 -5.72 -16.21 0.72
C ALA A 159 -4.94 -16.21 2.05
N SER A 160 -3.85 -15.46 2.14
CA SER A 160 -3.02 -15.37 3.34
C SER A 160 -3.75 -14.62 4.46
N GLU A 161 -4.39 -13.50 4.16
CA GLU A 161 -5.22 -12.72 5.06
C GLU A 161 -6.36 -13.58 5.61
N TRP A 162 -7.08 -14.30 4.75
CA TRP A 162 -8.15 -15.21 5.18
C TRP A 162 -7.63 -16.27 6.16
N VAL A 163 -6.49 -16.90 5.87
CA VAL A 163 -5.88 -17.89 6.79
C VAL A 163 -5.50 -17.24 8.13
N ILE A 164 -4.80 -16.10 8.10
CA ILE A 164 -4.25 -15.45 9.30
C ILE A 164 -5.35 -14.90 10.20
N VAL A 165 -6.31 -14.20 9.62
CA VAL A 165 -7.37 -13.50 10.36
C VAL A 165 -8.52 -14.46 10.67
N THR A 166 -9.02 -15.20 9.66
CA THR A 166 -10.23 -16.01 9.82
C THR A 166 -9.93 -17.40 10.40
N CYS A 167 -8.90 -18.09 9.91
CA CYS A 167 -8.63 -19.46 10.38
C CYS A 167 -7.81 -19.51 11.67
N LEU A 168 -6.81 -18.63 11.82
CA LEU A 168 -5.94 -18.59 13.00
C LEU A 168 -6.44 -17.63 14.10
N GLY A 169 -7.38 -16.74 13.79
CA GLY A 169 -7.92 -15.77 14.75
C GLY A 169 -6.89 -14.71 15.17
N THR A 170 -5.95 -14.36 14.29
CA THR A 170 -4.92 -13.37 14.59
C THR A 170 -5.52 -11.97 14.54
N LEU A 171 -5.27 -11.18 15.58
CA LEU A 171 -5.59 -9.75 15.59
C LEU A 171 -4.43 -9.00 14.93
N ASP A 172 -4.75 -8.16 13.94
CA ASP A 172 -3.73 -7.38 13.21
C ASP A 172 -4.33 -6.09 12.62
N VAL A 173 -4.79 -5.19 13.50
CA VAL A 173 -5.64 -4.07 13.10
C VAL A 173 -4.98 -3.07 12.15
N GLY A 174 -3.67 -2.87 12.31
CA GLY A 174 -2.84 -2.05 11.42
C GLY A 174 -2.11 -2.82 10.33
N GLY A 175 -2.35 -4.13 10.18
CA GLY A 175 -1.77 -4.95 9.12
C GLY A 175 -0.25 -5.17 9.24
N THR A 176 0.32 -5.18 10.44
CA THR A 176 1.75 -5.47 10.63
C THR A 176 2.12 -6.82 10.01
N ILE A 177 1.28 -7.83 10.21
CA ILE A 177 1.49 -9.21 9.74
C ILE A 177 0.94 -9.35 8.31
N THR A 178 -0.34 -9.06 8.12
CA THR A 178 -1.08 -9.32 6.87
C THR A 178 -0.65 -8.42 5.73
N ILE A 179 -0.28 -7.16 6.00
CA ILE A 179 0.17 -6.19 4.99
C ILE A 179 1.70 -6.14 4.98
N HIS A 180 2.32 -5.62 6.03
CA HIS A 180 3.72 -5.22 5.98
C HIS A 180 4.70 -6.42 5.93
N ILE A 181 4.54 -7.40 6.83
CA ILE A 181 5.39 -8.60 6.85
C ILE A 181 5.17 -9.43 5.58
N PHE A 182 3.91 -9.70 5.22
CA PHE A 182 3.56 -10.40 3.99
C PHE A 182 4.25 -9.78 2.77
N SER A 183 4.08 -8.49 2.54
CA SER A 183 4.62 -7.80 1.36
C SER A 183 6.13 -7.68 1.37
N CYS A 184 6.73 -7.45 2.54
CA CYS A 184 8.18 -7.42 2.65
C CYS A 184 8.77 -8.75 2.15
N TYR A 185 8.27 -9.88 2.63
CA TYR A 185 8.77 -11.18 2.22
C TYR A 185 8.36 -11.58 0.81
N PHE A 186 7.16 -11.21 0.36
CA PHE A 186 6.72 -11.43 -1.02
C PHE A 186 7.64 -10.68 -2.01
N GLY A 187 7.82 -9.37 -1.81
CA GLY A 187 8.70 -8.53 -2.62
C GLY A 187 10.16 -9.01 -2.62
N LEU A 188 10.70 -9.42 -1.46
CA LEU A 188 12.03 -10.03 -1.39
C LEU A 188 12.11 -11.36 -2.15
N GLY A 189 11.05 -12.18 -2.09
CA GLY A 189 10.92 -13.41 -2.87
C GLY A 189 10.96 -13.15 -4.38
N VAL A 190 10.20 -12.15 -4.85
CA VAL A 190 10.18 -11.71 -6.25
C VAL A 190 11.56 -11.18 -6.66
N SER A 191 12.18 -10.33 -5.83
CA SER A 191 13.52 -9.78 -6.07
C SER A 191 14.56 -10.89 -6.23
N LYS A 192 14.54 -11.89 -5.35
CA LYS A 192 15.42 -13.07 -5.42
C LYS A 192 15.15 -13.90 -6.68
N ALA A 193 13.89 -14.12 -7.05
CA ALA A 193 13.51 -14.92 -8.21
C ALA A 193 13.92 -14.26 -9.54
N LEU A 194 13.71 -12.95 -9.67
CA LEU A 194 13.97 -12.21 -10.90
C LEU A 194 15.45 -11.88 -11.10
N PHE A 195 16.15 -11.53 -10.02
CA PHE A 195 17.49 -10.96 -10.15
C PHE A 195 18.62 -11.92 -9.76
N ARG A 196 18.31 -13.04 -9.08
CA ARG A 196 19.29 -13.97 -8.47
C ARG A 196 20.31 -13.26 -7.57
N ALA A 197 20.97 -14.02 -6.70
CA ALA A 197 22.01 -13.49 -5.81
C ALA A 197 23.35 -13.23 -6.54
N THR A 198 23.33 -12.56 -7.70
CA THR A 198 24.56 -12.03 -8.28
C THR A 198 24.88 -10.73 -7.56
N GLN A 199 26.03 -10.68 -6.88
CA GLN A 199 26.58 -9.46 -6.32
C GLN A 199 26.92 -8.51 -7.47
N GLN A 200 25.92 -7.79 -7.97
CA GLN A 200 26.15 -6.69 -8.88
C GLN A 200 26.63 -5.50 -8.06
N PRO A 201 27.69 -4.80 -8.49
CA PRO A 201 28.13 -3.59 -7.83
C PRO A 201 26.98 -2.57 -7.84
N LEU A 202 26.88 -1.76 -6.77
CA LEU A 202 25.88 -0.70 -6.65
C LEU A 202 25.88 0.15 -7.92
N HIS A 203 24.73 0.25 -8.59
CA HIS A 203 24.65 1.00 -9.83
C HIS A 203 24.70 2.51 -9.50
N PRO A 204 25.44 3.36 -10.23
CA PRO A 204 25.54 4.80 -9.91
C PRO A 204 24.18 5.53 -9.85
N LYS A 205 23.16 5.00 -10.53
CA LYS A 205 21.78 5.54 -10.51
C LYS A 205 20.98 5.16 -9.26
N GLU A 206 21.48 4.24 -8.43
CA GLU A 206 20.90 3.85 -7.14
C GLU A 206 21.36 4.76 -6.01
N THR A 207 22.26 5.71 -6.28
CA THR A 207 22.72 6.69 -5.30
C THR A 207 21.77 7.89 -5.24
N PRO A 208 21.22 8.22 -4.06
CA PRO A 208 20.39 9.41 -3.88
C PRO A 208 21.15 10.72 -4.10
N THR A 209 20.40 11.78 -4.33
CA THR A 209 20.91 13.17 -4.35
C THR A 209 20.18 13.96 -3.26
N PRO A 210 20.75 15.07 -2.76
CA PRO A 210 20.06 15.89 -1.76
C PRO A 210 18.65 16.32 -2.19
N ARG A 211 18.43 16.57 -3.49
CA ARG A 211 17.11 16.91 -4.03
C ARG A 211 16.14 15.74 -4.00
N SER A 212 16.58 14.54 -4.39
CA SER A 212 15.72 13.35 -4.37
C SER A 212 15.43 12.88 -2.94
N ASP A 213 16.41 13.00 -2.04
CA ASP A 213 16.22 12.74 -0.61
C ASP A 213 15.22 13.69 0.04
N LEU A 214 15.27 14.98 -0.30
CA LEU A 214 14.31 15.96 0.20
C LEU A 214 12.88 15.63 -0.25
N MET A 215 12.68 15.23 -1.51
CA MET A 215 11.37 14.81 -2.00
C MET A 215 10.89 13.52 -1.31
N SER A 216 11.77 12.56 -1.10
CA SER A 216 11.46 11.34 -0.35
C SER A 216 11.11 11.62 1.12
N LEU A 217 11.78 12.58 1.76
CA LEU A 217 11.46 13.03 3.12
C LEU A 217 10.10 13.73 3.19
N VAL A 218 9.69 14.49 2.16
CA VAL A 218 8.32 15.03 2.10
C VAL A 218 7.29 13.90 2.07
N GLY A 219 7.52 12.87 1.25
CA GLY A 219 6.69 11.66 1.25
C GLY A 219 6.65 10.96 2.60
N THR A 220 7.80 10.86 3.28
CA THR A 220 7.94 10.31 4.63
C THR A 220 7.08 11.07 5.63
N LEU A 221 7.12 12.41 5.63
CA LEU A 221 6.35 13.22 6.57
C LEU A 221 4.85 13.09 6.34
N ILE A 222 4.41 13.00 5.08
CA ILE A 222 3.00 12.76 4.73
C ILE A 222 2.55 11.40 5.29
N LEU A 223 3.34 10.35 5.06
CA LEU A 223 3.05 9.03 5.63
C LEU A 223 3.01 9.10 7.16
N TRP A 224 3.97 9.80 7.79
CA TRP A 224 4.08 9.90 9.23
C TRP A 224 2.85 10.56 9.87
N VAL A 225 2.37 11.66 9.28
CA VAL A 225 1.23 12.43 9.81
C VAL A 225 -0.07 11.63 9.71
N PHE A 226 -0.30 10.91 8.62
CA PHE A 226 -1.56 10.23 8.35
C PHE A 226 -1.60 8.76 8.78
N TRP A 227 -0.47 8.18 9.21
CA TRP A 227 -0.39 6.79 9.66
C TRP A 227 -1.39 6.41 10.76
N PRO A 228 -1.68 7.27 11.77
CA PRO A 228 -2.71 6.95 12.76
C PRO A 228 -4.07 6.66 12.13
N SER A 229 -4.41 7.35 11.03
CA SER A 229 -5.65 7.10 10.28
C SER A 229 -5.63 5.74 9.59
N PHE A 230 -4.50 5.35 9.00
CA PHE A 230 -4.33 4.03 8.38
C PHE A 230 -4.55 2.88 9.37
N VAL A 231 -3.98 2.98 10.57
CA VAL A 231 -4.11 1.94 11.61
C VAL A 231 -5.51 1.93 12.24
N ALA A 232 -6.14 3.09 12.38
CA ALA A 232 -7.38 3.24 13.14
C ALA A 232 -8.68 3.06 12.32
N VAL A 233 -8.63 3.11 10.99
CA VAL A 233 -9.84 3.16 10.15
C VAL A 233 -10.71 1.91 10.26
N LEU A 234 -10.12 0.73 10.47
CA LEU A 234 -10.86 -0.54 10.63
C LEU A 234 -11.09 -0.92 12.10
N CYS A 235 -10.63 -0.11 13.05
CA CYS A 235 -10.92 -0.31 14.47
C CYS A 235 -12.40 -0.12 14.76
N GLN A 236 -12.89 -0.81 15.80
CA GLN A 236 -14.22 -0.53 16.34
C GLN A 236 -14.30 0.93 16.81
N PRO A 237 -15.31 1.71 16.35
CA PRO A 237 -15.48 3.09 16.77
C PRO A 237 -15.59 3.25 18.29
N GLY A 238 -15.03 4.33 18.83
CA GLY A 238 -14.96 4.58 20.27
C GLY A 238 -13.57 4.28 20.83
N ASP A 239 -13.52 3.51 21.93
CA ASP A 239 -12.28 3.35 22.72
C ASP A 239 -11.15 2.65 21.96
N ALA A 240 -11.46 1.62 21.17
CA ALA A 240 -10.46 0.87 20.40
C ALA A 240 -9.81 1.73 19.32
N GLN A 241 -10.63 2.47 18.55
CA GLN A 241 -10.15 3.43 17.57
C GLN A 241 -9.34 4.56 18.21
N HIS A 242 -9.78 5.08 19.35
CA HIS A 242 -9.03 6.10 20.10
C HIS A 242 -7.65 5.57 20.53
N ARG A 243 -7.58 4.38 21.14
CA ARG A 243 -6.30 3.75 21.52
C ARG A 243 -5.40 3.54 20.32
N ALA A 244 -5.94 3.05 19.19
CA ALA A 244 -5.18 2.86 17.96
C ALA A 244 -4.52 4.15 17.47
N ILE A 245 -5.23 5.28 17.51
CA ILE A 245 -4.67 6.59 17.13
C ILE A 245 -3.52 6.98 18.06
N LEU A 246 -3.74 6.94 19.39
CA LEU A 246 -2.75 7.36 20.38
C LEU A 246 -1.51 6.46 20.39
N ASN A 247 -1.72 5.15 20.42
CA ASN A 247 -0.64 4.15 20.44
C ASN A 247 0.20 4.26 19.16
N THR A 248 -0.44 4.45 18.01
CA THR A 248 0.28 4.65 16.74
C THR A 248 1.14 5.91 16.77
N LEU A 249 0.58 7.05 17.18
CA LEU A 249 1.31 8.31 17.26
C LEU A 249 2.50 8.23 18.22
N LEU A 250 2.31 7.61 19.40
CA LEU A 250 3.37 7.43 20.39
C LEU A 250 4.47 6.50 19.87
N ALA A 251 4.11 5.37 19.25
CA ALA A 251 5.07 4.45 18.66
C ALA A 251 5.89 5.12 17.54
N MET A 252 5.25 5.93 16.71
CA MET A 252 5.91 6.66 15.62
C MET A 252 6.80 7.81 16.10
N SER A 253 6.39 8.49 17.18
CA SER A 253 7.23 9.47 17.86
C SER A 253 8.49 8.80 18.43
N ALA A 254 8.33 7.65 19.10
CA ALA A 254 9.44 6.87 19.62
C ALA A 254 10.37 6.38 18.51
N SER A 255 9.85 5.86 17.39
CA SER A 255 10.69 5.42 16.27
C SER A 255 11.40 6.59 15.57
N ALA A 256 10.79 7.77 15.48
CA ALA A 256 11.44 8.95 14.92
C ALA A 256 12.66 9.40 15.78
N ILE A 257 12.49 9.51 17.09
CA ILE A 257 13.58 9.88 18.01
C ILE A 257 14.67 8.80 17.99
N THR A 258 14.28 7.53 18.08
CA THR A 258 15.21 6.40 18.07
C THR A 258 16.00 6.36 16.76
N THR A 259 15.35 6.62 15.63
CA THR A 259 16.00 6.71 14.31
C THR A 259 17.04 7.81 14.27
N VAL A 260 16.77 8.99 14.84
CA VAL A 260 17.76 10.07 14.91
C VAL A 260 18.97 9.66 15.76
N VAL A 261 18.74 9.04 16.92
CA VAL A 261 19.80 8.54 17.79
C VAL A 261 20.67 7.52 17.05
N PHE A 262 20.07 6.48 16.47
CA PHE A 262 20.83 5.44 15.76
C PHE A 262 21.48 5.97 14.47
N SER A 263 20.85 6.91 13.77
CA SER A 263 21.44 7.54 12.59
C SER A 263 22.73 8.28 12.95
N SER A 264 22.72 9.04 14.05
CA SER A 264 23.94 9.71 14.55
C SER A 264 24.99 8.72 15.05
N LEU A 265 24.60 7.63 15.71
CA LEU A 265 25.55 6.62 16.23
C LEU A 265 26.20 5.78 15.13
N LEU A 266 25.50 5.51 14.03
CA LEU A 266 25.98 4.65 12.94
C LEU A 266 26.78 5.41 11.89
N GLU A 267 26.54 6.71 11.72
CA GLU A 267 27.27 7.55 10.77
C GLU A 267 28.59 8.07 11.35
N ARG A 268 29.67 7.99 10.56
CA ARG A 268 31.05 8.25 11.02
C ARG A 268 31.29 9.63 11.62
N ASP A 269 30.51 10.64 11.21
CA ASP A 269 30.64 12.03 11.64
C ASP A 269 29.54 12.47 12.62
N GLY A 270 28.70 11.54 13.11
CA GLY A 270 27.50 11.89 13.89
C GLY A 270 26.40 12.56 13.05
N LYS A 271 26.58 12.66 11.73
CA LYS A 271 25.62 13.26 10.79
C LYS A 271 24.37 12.38 10.66
N LEU A 272 23.25 13.00 10.31
CA LEU A 272 22.01 12.28 10.07
C LEU A 272 21.94 11.81 8.61
N SER A 273 21.76 10.50 8.42
CA SER A 273 21.47 9.90 7.11
C SER A 273 20.00 10.10 6.73
N PRO A 274 19.69 10.74 5.58
CA PRO A 274 18.33 10.85 5.07
C PRO A 274 17.64 9.49 4.89
N GLY A 275 18.38 8.46 4.46
CA GLY A 275 17.82 7.12 4.26
C GLY A 275 17.32 6.47 5.55
N HIS A 276 18.03 6.67 6.67
CA HIS A 276 17.56 6.24 7.99
C HIS A 276 16.27 6.99 8.36
N LEU A 277 16.25 8.31 8.18
CA LEU A 277 15.08 9.15 8.50
C LEU A 277 13.85 8.80 7.66
N GLN A 278 14.02 8.55 6.37
CA GLN A 278 12.93 8.24 5.42
C GLN A 278 12.16 6.96 5.80
N THR A 279 12.82 5.99 6.42
CA THR A 279 12.25 4.65 6.65
C THR A 279 12.12 4.33 8.15
N GLY A 280 13.16 4.59 8.94
CA GLY A 280 13.19 4.30 10.36
C GLY A 280 12.16 5.09 11.15
N SER A 281 11.88 6.33 10.75
CA SER A 281 10.88 7.17 11.43
C SER A 281 9.46 6.59 11.34
N LEU A 282 9.17 5.80 10.31
CA LEU A 282 7.88 5.14 10.06
C LEU A 282 7.77 3.76 10.71
N ALA A 283 8.90 3.17 11.12
CA ALA A 283 8.95 1.79 11.60
C ALA A 283 8.06 1.53 12.83
N GLY A 284 7.86 2.53 13.70
CA GLY A 284 6.97 2.43 14.85
C GLY A 284 5.51 2.22 14.44
N GLY A 285 5.06 2.85 13.36
CA GLY A 285 3.70 2.70 12.83
C GLY A 285 3.46 1.30 12.25
N VAL A 286 4.48 0.72 11.61
CA VAL A 286 4.44 -0.68 11.17
C VAL A 286 4.44 -1.64 12.37
N ALA A 287 5.29 -1.39 13.38
CA ALA A 287 5.49 -2.32 14.48
C ALA A 287 4.30 -2.41 15.44
N ILE A 288 3.59 -1.31 15.66
CA ILE A 288 2.48 -1.24 16.62
C ILE A 288 1.17 -1.81 16.07
N GLY A 289 1.04 -1.96 14.75
CA GLY A 289 -0.21 -2.29 14.06
C GLY A 289 -0.95 -3.52 14.58
N VAL A 290 -0.24 -4.55 15.09
CA VAL A 290 -0.88 -5.76 15.67
C VAL A 290 -1.76 -5.44 16.88
N VAL A 291 -1.30 -4.52 17.74
CA VAL A 291 -1.84 -4.30 19.10
C VAL A 291 -2.26 -2.86 19.34
N ALA A 292 -2.37 -2.05 18.29
CA ALA A 292 -2.59 -0.62 18.42
C ALA A 292 -3.92 -0.29 19.14
N ASP A 293 -4.95 -1.12 18.98
CA ASP A 293 -6.28 -0.92 19.54
C ASP A 293 -6.46 -1.47 20.97
N MET A 294 -5.41 -2.01 21.58
CA MET A 294 -5.41 -2.59 22.93
C MET A 294 -5.05 -1.59 24.03
#